data_AF-A0A8S0U056-F1
#
_entry.id   AF-A0A8S0U056-F1
#
_cell.length_a   1.000
_cell.length_b   1.000
_cell.length_c   1.000
_cell.angle_alpha   90.00
_cell.angle_beta   90.00
_cell.angle_gamma   90.00
#
_symmetry.space_group_name_H-M   'P 1'
#
loop_
_entity.id
_entity.type
_entity.pdbx_description
1 polymer ?
#
loop_
_entity_poly.entity_id
_entity_poly.type
_entity_poly.pdbx_seq_one_letter_code
_entity_poly.pdbx_strand_id
1 'polypeptide(L)'
;MYNFGSPRVGNRRFAEVYNEKVKDSWRVVNHRDIIPTVPHLMGYCHVAQPVYLAAGEVESTMENMDLLEDGYRGDVIGEATPDVLVSEFMKGEKELVEKILNTEINIFRSIRDGSALMQHMEDFYYISLLENVRLNCQTVNGSKPVEDQELSI
;
A
#
# COMPACT_ATOMS: atom_id res chain seq x y z
N MET A 1 -12.76 -12.11 5.10
CA MET A 1 -11.66 -11.87 6.06
C MET A 1 -11.21 -10.43 5.93
N TYR A 2 -11.11 -9.70 7.04
CA TYR A 2 -10.58 -8.34 7.06
C TYR A 2 -9.29 -8.37 7.87
N ASN A 3 -8.19 -7.88 7.28
CA ASN A 3 -6.91 -7.77 7.96
C ASN A 3 -6.40 -6.33 7.88
N PHE A 4 -5.62 -5.93 8.89
CA PHE A 4 -5.03 -4.61 9.02
C PHE A 4 -3.54 -4.83 9.27
N GLY A 5 -2.68 -4.26 8.43
CA GLY A 5 -1.24 -4.37 8.62
C GLY A 5 -0.69 -5.80 8.49
N SER A 6 -1.41 -6.72 7.85
CA SER A 6 -0.98 -8.12 7.78
C SER A 6 0.35 -8.26 7.04
N PRO A 7 1.35 -8.95 7.62
CA PRO A 7 2.54 -9.34 6.89
C PRO A 7 2.20 -10.37 5.81
N ARG A 8 3.16 -10.64 4.93
CA ARG A 8 3.05 -11.77 4.00
C ARG A 8 3.19 -13.08 4.79
N VAL A 9 2.37 -14.07 4.43
CA VAL A 9 2.27 -15.32 5.21
C VAL A 9 2.59 -16.59 4.42
N GLY A 10 2.68 -16.49 3.09
CA GLY A 10 2.93 -17.66 2.25
C GLY A 10 3.49 -17.29 0.89
N ASN A 11 3.86 -18.31 0.14
CA ASN A 11 4.36 -18.15 -1.23
C ASN A 11 3.23 -17.89 -2.23
N ARG A 12 3.58 -17.67 -3.50
CA ARG A 12 2.61 -17.44 -4.57
C ARG A 12 1.54 -18.54 -4.68
N ARG A 13 1.92 -19.81 -4.51
CA ARG A 13 0.95 -20.93 -4.57
C ARG A 13 -0.08 -20.87 -3.45
N PHE A 14 0.36 -20.53 -2.24
CA PHE A 14 -0.55 -20.28 -1.13
C PHE A 14 -1.50 -19.12 -1.45
N ALA A 15 -0.97 -18.02 -1.99
CA ALA A 15 -1.77 -16.84 -2.30
C ALA A 15 -2.86 -17.11 -3.35
N GLU A 16 -2.53 -17.87 -4.40
CA GLU A 16 -3.48 -18.33 -5.41
C GLU A 16 -4.64 -19.14 -4.80
N VAL A 17 -4.30 -20.15 -3.98
CA VAL A 17 -5.31 -21.02 -3.35
C VAL A 17 -6.17 -20.25 -2.34
N TYR A 18 -5.58 -19.30 -1.61
CA TYR A 18 -6.33 -18.45 -0.70
C TYR A 18 -7.32 -17.56 -1.46
N ASN A 19 -6.88 -16.88 -2.52
CA ASN A 19 -7.73 -15.98 -3.30
C ASN A 19 -8.88 -16.73 -3.99
N GLU A 20 -8.68 -18.00 -4.36
CA GLU A 20 -9.74 -18.86 -4.90
C GLU A 20 -10.80 -19.22 -3.85
N LYS A 21 -10.36 -19.54 -2.62
CA LYS A 21 -11.22 -20.04 -1.54
C LYS A 21 -11.88 -18.94 -0.70
N VAL A 22 -11.23 -17.79 -0.56
CA VAL A 22 -11.65 -16.70 0.34
C VAL A 22 -11.93 -15.43 -0.48
N LYS A 23 -13.11 -15.41 -1.11
CA LYS A 23 -13.50 -14.36 -2.07
C LYS A 23 -13.69 -12.99 -1.41
N ASP A 24 -14.32 -12.95 -0.23
CA ASP A 24 -14.58 -11.70 0.49
C ASP A 24 -13.43 -11.40 1.45
N SER A 25 -12.22 -11.17 0.89
CA SER A 25 -11.03 -10.82 1.67
C SER A 25 -10.53 -9.41 1.35
N TRP A 26 -10.22 -8.66 2.42
CA TRP A 26 -9.76 -7.29 2.36
C TRP A 26 -8.51 -7.13 3.21
N ARG A 27 -7.50 -6.48 2.64
CA ARG A 27 -6.27 -6.14 3.34
C ARG A 27 -6.13 -4.63 3.41
N VAL A 28 -6.25 -4.07 4.61
CA VAL A 28 -6.09 -2.64 4.84
C VAL A 28 -4.64 -2.37 5.24
N VAL A 29 -3.99 -1.45 4.56
CA VAL A 29 -2.58 -1.11 4.76
C VAL A 29 -2.45 0.38 4.99
N ASN A 30 -1.79 0.77 6.07
CA ASN A 30 -1.34 2.13 6.27
C ASN A 30 -0.02 2.35 5.51
N HIS A 31 0.10 3.48 4.80
CA HIS A 31 1.30 3.79 3.99
C HIS A 31 2.61 3.75 4.78
N ARG A 32 2.57 4.10 6.07
CA ARG A 32 3.77 4.13 6.93
C ARG A 32 3.97 2.85 7.76
N ASP A 33 3.10 1.86 7.59
CA ASP A 33 3.23 0.56 8.27
C ASP A 33 4.18 -0.35 7.46
N ILE A 34 5.27 -0.76 8.10
CA ILE A 34 6.28 -1.63 7.50
C ILE A 34 5.92 -3.12 7.60
N ILE A 35 4.97 -3.51 8.45
CA ILE A 35 4.66 -4.93 8.67
C ILE A 35 4.12 -5.59 7.38
N PRO A 36 3.28 -4.92 6.57
CA PRO A 36 2.89 -5.44 5.27
C PRO A 36 4.04 -5.66 4.29
N THR A 37 5.21 -5.04 4.45
CA THR A 37 6.33 -5.24 3.52
C THR A 37 7.19 -6.45 3.88
N VAL A 38 7.00 -7.04 5.06
CA VAL A 38 7.79 -8.21 5.49
C VAL A 38 7.01 -9.53 5.36
N PRO A 39 7.70 -10.67 5.15
CA PRO A 39 9.13 -10.83 4.84
C PRO A 39 9.48 -10.41 3.40
N HIS A 40 10.66 -9.83 3.20
CA HIS A 40 11.20 -9.49 1.87
C HIS A 40 12.00 -10.66 1.28
N LEU A 41 12.07 -10.73 -0.05
CA LEU A 41 13.07 -11.48 -0.80
C LEU A 41 13.14 -12.99 -0.51
N MET A 42 11.99 -13.61 -0.27
CA MET A 42 11.91 -15.05 0.02
C MET A 42 10.76 -15.74 -0.76
N GLY A 43 10.26 -15.08 -1.82
CA GLY A 43 9.13 -15.57 -2.62
C GLY A 43 7.80 -15.57 -1.88
N TYR A 44 7.70 -14.80 -0.78
CA TYR A 44 6.45 -14.56 -0.08
C TYR A 44 5.61 -13.57 -0.90
N CYS A 45 4.31 -13.84 -0.98
CA CYS A 45 3.37 -13.05 -1.74
C CYS A 45 2.17 -12.69 -0.88
N HIS A 46 1.56 -11.56 -1.20
CA HIS A 46 0.33 -11.14 -0.54
C HIS A 46 -0.91 -11.85 -1.04
N VAL A 47 -1.87 -12.02 -0.13
CA VAL A 47 -3.24 -12.46 -0.43
C VAL A 47 -4.18 -11.27 -0.55
N ALA A 48 -5.14 -11.33 -1.48
CA ALA A 48 -6.10 -10.26 -1.76
C ALA A 48 -5.47 -8.92 -2.17
N GLN A 49 -6.30 -8.02 -2.70
CA GLN A 49 -5.88 -6.69 -3.12
C GLN A 49 -5.79 -5.76 -1.91
N PRO A 50 -4.71 -4.97 -1.77
CA PRO A 50 -4.57 -4.02 -0.67
C PRO A 50 -5.48 -2.80 -0.87
N VAL A 51 -6.03 -2.32 0.24
CA VAL A 51 -6.68 -1.01 0.39
C VAL A 51 -5.74 -0.14 1.19
N TYR A 52 -5.15 0.86 0.52
CA TYR A 52 -4.22 1.77 1.17
C TYR A 52 -4.97 2.93 1.83
N LEU A 53 -4.68 3.17 3.11
CA LEU A 53 -5.08 4.36 3.82
C LEU A 53 -3.97 5.39 3.67
N ALA A 54 -4.30 6.57 3.13
CA ALA A 54 -3.44 7.74 3.17
C ALA A 54 -4.05 8.76 4.15
N ALA A 55 -3.22 9.24 5.08
CA ALA A 55 -3.57 10.29 6.02
C ALA A 55 -2.96 11.61 5.51
N GLY A 56 -3.79 12.50 4.97
CA GLY A 56 -3.40 13.82 4.44
C GLY A 56 -3.06 13.85 2.94
N GLU A 57 -3.58 14.89 2.27
CA GLU A 57 -3.44 15.25 0.84
C GLU A 57 -3.99 14.25 -0.18
N VAL A 58 -5.31 14.28 -0.34
CA VAL A 58 -5.98 13.85 -1.57
C VAL A 58 -5.77 14.97 -2.60
N GLU A 59 -4.69 14.90 -3.36
CA GLU A 59 -4.72 15.45 -4.72
C GLU A 59 -5.27 14.33 -5.63
N SER A 60 -6.52 14.51 -6.06
CA SER A 60 -7.19 13.83 -7.17
C SER A 60 -6.56 12.51 -7.66
N THR A 61 -7.03 11.38 -7.11
CA THR A 61 -6.68 10.01 -7.52
C THR A 61 -7.24 9.60 -8.90
N MET A 62 -7.28 10.52 -9.87
CA MET A 62 -7.46 10.17 -11.28
C MET A 62 -6.47 10.85 -12.24
N GLU A 63 -5.64 11.81 -11.83
CA GLU A 63 -4.72 12.47 -12.80
C GLU A 63 -3.26 12.68 -12.33
N ASN A 64 -2.92 12.55 -11.04
CA ASN A 64 -1.51 12.67 -10.62
C ASN A 64 -0.88 11.29 -10.37
N MET A 65 -0.40 10.71 -11.47
CA MET A 65 0.51 9.57 -11.52
C MET A 65 1.94 9.93 -11.10
N ASP A 66 2.20 11.17 -10.66
CA ASP A 66 3.53 11.69 -10.36
C ASP A 66 3.44 12.73 -9.22
N LEU A 67 3.64 12.34 -7.94
CA LEU A 67 4.12 13.21 -6.82
C LEU A 67 3.90 12.66 -5.38
N LEU A 68 3.96 11.35 -5.17
CA LEU A 68 4.51 10.82 -3.92
C LEU A 68 5.59 9.80 -4.29
N GLU A 69 6.79 10.35 -4.44
CA GLU A 69 8.10 9.72 -4.56
C GLU A 69 8.46 8.99 -3.25
N ASP A 70 7.55 8.16 -2.75
CA ASP A 70 7.83 7.22 -1.67
C ASP A 70 7.66 5.81 -2.24
N GLY A 71 8.68 4.97 -2.07
CA GLY A 71 8.92 3.71 -2.78
C GLY A 71 7.92 2.59 -2.53
N TYR A 72 6.68 2.91 -2.15
CA TYR A 72 5.62 2.02 -1.72
C TYR A 72 4.56 1.73 -2.80
N ARG A 73 4.72 2.25 -4.03
CA ARG A 73 3.89 1.85 -5.18
C ARG A 73 4.21 0.41 -5.58
N GLY A 74 3.68 -0.51 -4.79
CA GLY A 74 3.89 -1.93 -4.88
C GLY A 74 5.26 -2.32 -4.36
N ASP A 75 5.29 -3.01 -3.22
CA ASP A 75 6.43 -3.81 -2.78
C ASP A 75 6.63 -5.03 -3.70
N VAL A 76 6.66 -4.78 -5.01
CA VAL A 76 6.93 -5.71 -6.11
C VAL A 76 8.35 -6.25 -5.99
N ILE A 77 9.25 -5.45 -5.41
CA ILE A 77 10.63 -5.84 -5.12
C ILE A 77 10.68 -6.86 -3.97
N GLY A 78 9.89 -6.69 -2.90
CA GLY A 78 9.84 -7.64 -1.79
C GLY A 78 9.26 -9.01 -2.16
N GLU A 79 8.40 -9.07 -3.17
CA GLU A 79 7.86 -10.33 -3.72
C GLU A 79 8.79 -11.01 -4.74
N ALA A 80 9.86 -10.33 -5.17
CA ALA A 80 10.79 -10.89 -6.14
C ALA A 80 11.55 -12.10 -5.53
N THR A 81 11.74 -13.12 -6.36
CA THR A 81 12.63 -14.22 -6.01
C THR A 81 14.09 -13.78 -6.14
N PRO A 82 15.01 -14.32 -5.32
CA PRO A 82 16.44 -14.00 -5.38
C PRO A 82 17.03 -14.10 -6.79
N ASP A 83 16.57 -15.05 -7.60
CA ASP A 83 17.04 -15.25 -8.98
C ASP A 83 16.80 -14.04 -9.88
N VAL A 84 15.67 -13.34 -9.70
CA VAL A 84 15.32 -12.15 -10.47
C VAL A 84 16.28 -11.01 -10.09
N LEU A 85 16.50 -10.80 -8.79
CA LEU A 85 17.43 -9.76 -8.32
C LEU A 85 18.87 -10.01 -8.78
N VAL A 86 19.35 -11.26 -8.74
CA VAL A 86 20.68 -11.61 -9.23
C VAL A 86 20.79 -11.34 -10.73
N SER A 87 19.74 -11.64 -11.50
CA SER A 87 19.74 -11.38 -12.94
C SER A 87 19.82 -9.88 -13.28
N GLU A 88 19.07 -9.03 -12.55
CA GLU A 88 19.11 -7.57 -12.74
C GLU A 88 20.43 -6.97 -12.27
N PHE A 89 21.00 -7.51 -11.18
CA PHE A 89 22.33 -7.12 -10.71
C PHE A 89 23.42 -7.43 -11.76
N MET A 90 23.35 -8.60 -12.38
CA MET A 90 24.31 -9.01 -13.43
C MET A 90 24.16 -8.19 -14.72
N LYS A 91 22.97 -7.63 -14.97
CA LYS A 91 22.74 -6.68 -16.08
C LYS A 91 23.25 -5.26 -15.76
N GLY A 92 23.70 -5.00 -14.53
CA GLY A 92 24.27 -3.72 -14.14
C GLY A 92 23.25 -2.63 -13.79
N GLU A 93 22.01 -3.01 -13.45
CA GLU A 93 20.95 -2.08 -13.05
C GLU A 93 21.25 -1.45 -11.68
N LYS A 94 21.95 -0.32 -11.67
CA LYS A 94 22.32 0.40 -10.44
C LYS A 94 21.12 1.01 -9.71
N GLU A 95 20.10 1.41 -10.46
CA GLU A 95 18.89 2.05 -9.93
C GLU A 95 18.10 1.10 -9.01
N LEU A 96 17.97 -0.18 -9.40
CA LEU A 96 17.30 -1.19 -8.57
C LEU A 96 18.05 -1.43 -7.26
N VAL A 97 19.38 -1.49 -7.32
CA VAL A 97 20.24 -1.68 -6.14
C VAL A 97 20.12 -0.50 -5.18
N GLU A 98 20.16 0.73 -5.71
CA GLU A 98 19.98 1.93 -4.91
C GLU A 98 18.60 1.98 -4.25
N LYS A 99 17.55 1.60 -4.99
CA LYS A 99 16.19 1.50 -4.45
C LYS A 99 16.10 0.49 -3.31
N ILE A 100 16.66 -0.71 -3.47
CA ILE A 100 16.70 -1.73 -2.41
C ILE A 100 17.43 -1.20 -1.18
N LEU A 101 18.61 -0.59 -1.36
CA LEU A 101 19.39 -0.04 -0.25
C LEU A 101 18.63 1.06 0.50
N ASN A 102 17.98 1.97 -0.23
CA ASN A 102 17.18 3.04 0.36
C ASN A 102 15.99 2.48 1.14
N THR A 103 15.30 1.47 0.61
CA THR A 103 14.21 0.78 1.31
C THR A 103 14.68 0.13 2.60
N GLU A 104 15.78 -0.63 2.57
CA GLU A 104 16.35 -1.27 3.77
C GLU A 104 16.78 -0.23 4.82
N ILE A 105 17.47 0.85 4.40
CA ILE A 105 17.87 1.94 5.30
C ILE A 105 16.64 2.57 5.97
N ASN A 106 15.56 2.80 5.22
CA ASN A 106 14.33 3.38 5.76
C ASN A 106 13.64 2.44 6.75
N ILE A 107 13.58 1.14 6.47
CA ILE A 107 13.08 0.13 7.41
C ILE A 107 13.89 0.18 8.70
N PHE A 108 15.22 0.10 8.64
CA PHE A 108 16.05 0.14 9.84
C PHE A 108 15.93 1.44 10.63
N ARG A 109 15.79 2.59 9.94
CA ARG A 109 15.54 3.88 10.59
C ARG A 109 14.22 3.88 11.34
N SER A 110 13.14 3.42 10.70
CA SER A 110 11.79 3.35 11.29
C SER A 110 11.67 2.38 12.48
N ILE A 111 12.44 1.29 12.47
CA ILE A 111 12.54 0.37 13.62
C ILE A 111 13.30 1.04 14.76
N ARG A 112 14.41 1.72 14.44
CA ARG A 112 15.26 2.39 15.44
C ARG A 112 14.55 3.55 16.14
N ASP A 113 13.78 4.35 15.39
CA ASP A 113 13.03 5.48 15.97
C ASP A 113 11.66 5.07 16.55
N GLY A 114 11.23 3.82 16.33
CA GLY A 114 9.99 3.25 16.85
C GLY A 114 8.75 3.57 16.02
N SER A 115 8.87 4.41 14.99
CA SER A 115 7.76 4.80 14.12
C SER A 115 7.12 3.60 13.40
N ALA A 116 7.93 2.62 13.02
CA ALA A 116 7.48 1.36 12.40
C ALA A 116 6.41 0.65 13.23
N LEU A 117 6.67 0.47 14.53
CA LEU A 117 5.76 -0.20 15.43
C LEU A 117 4.51 0.64 15.66
N MET A 118 4.69 1.95 15.84
CA MET A 118 3.58 2.87 16.08
C MET A 118 2.58 2.87 14.93
N GLN A 119 3.05 2.94 13.69
CA GLN A 119 2.19 2.97 12.50
C GLN A 119 1.41 1.66 12.26
N HIS A 120 1.90 0.56 12.83
CA HIS A 120 1.22 -0.74 12.82
C HIS A 120 0.12 -0.85 13.89
N MET A 121 0.18 -0.04 14.96
CA MET A 121 -0.80 -0.12 16.04
C MET A 121 -2.20 0.33 15.60
N GLU A 122 -3.22 -0.25 16.24
CA GLU A 122 -4.63 0.00 15.95
C GLU A 122 -4.98 1.49 15.98
N ASP A 123 -4.42 2.26 16.91
CA ASP A 123 -4.65 3.69 17.07
C ASP A 123 -4.35 4.47 15.77
N PHE A 124 -3.25 4.15 15.09
CA PHE A 124 -2.87 4.83 13.85
C PHE A 124 -3.71 4.39 12.65
N TYR A 125 -4.14 3.12 12.63
CA TYR A 125 -5.14 2.66 11.66
C TYR A 125 -6.46 3.40 11.88
N TYR A 126 -6.94 3.49 13.11
CA TYR A 126 -8.17 4.19 13.46
C TYR A 126 -8.14 5.66 13.07
N ILE A 127 -7.05 6.37 13.37
CA ILE A 127 -6.86 7.77 12.97
C ILE A 127 -6.90 7.89 11.43
N SER A 128 -6.14 7.05 10.72
CA SER A 128 -6.09 7.08 9.26
C SER A 128 -7.46 6.79 8.62
N LEU A 129 -8.21 5.83 9.18
CA LEU A 129 -9.57 5.52 8.75
C LEU A 129 -10.54 6.68 9.01
N LEU A 130 -10.50 7.28 10.20
CA LEU A 130 -11.33 8.43 10.53
C LEU A 130 -11.08 9.61 9.59
N GLU A 131 -9.82 9.89 9.28
CA GLU A 131 -9.44 10.94 8.34
C GLU A 131 -9.99 10.64 6.93
N ASN A 132 -9.82 9.41 6.44
CA ASN A 132 -10.36 9.00 5.15
C ASN A 132 -11.90 9.10 5.09
N VAL A 133 -12.61 8.70 6.14
CA VAL A 133 -14.07 8.81 6.21
C VAL A 133 -14.51 10.28 6.21
N ARG A 134 -13.83 11.14 6.99
CA ARG A 134 -14.12 12.58 7.02
C ARG A 134 -13.92 13.23 5.67
N LEU A 135 -12.81 12.91 4.99
CA LEU A 135 -12.52 13.41 3.65
C LEU A 135 -13.61 12.98 2.66
N ASN A 136 -13.94 11.69 2.62
CA ASN A 136 -14.97 11.17 1.70
C ASN A 136 -16.36 11.79 1.95
N CYS A 137 -16.76 11.98 3.22
CA CYS A 137 -18.03 12.64 3.54
C CYS A 137 -18.05 14.13 3.12
N GLN A 138 -16.91 14.82 3.20
CA GLN A 138 -16.81 16.21 2.73
C GLN A 138 -16.89 16.31 1.21
N THR A 139 -16.26 15.38 0.47
CA THR A 139 -16.33 15.33 -1.00
C THR A 139 -17.76 15.08 -1.48
N VAL A 140 -18.51 14.18 -0.83
CA VAL A 140 -19.91 13.88 -1.16
C VAL A 140 -20.84 15.08 -0.91
N ASN A 141 -20.55 15.90 0.10
CA ASN A 141 -21.33 17.12 0.37
C ASN A 141 -20.93 18.32 -0.53
N GLY A 142 -19.79 18.24 -1.23
CA GLY A 142 -19.29 19.28 -2.14
C GLY A 142 -19.82 19.19 -3.58
N SER A 143 -20.31 18.02 -4.01
CA SER A 143 -20.95 17.84 -5.32
C SER A 143 -22.45 18.14 -5.24
N LYS A 144 -22.86 19.39 -5.49
CA LYS A 144 -24.27 19.74 -5.73
C LYS A 144 -24.77 19.08 -7.04
N PRO A 145 -26.05 18.68 -7.13
CA PRO A 145 -26.61 18.12 -8.36
C PRO A 145 -26.70 19.22 -9.42
N VAL A 146 -26.35 18.88 -10.65
CA VAL A 146 -26.55 19.70 -11.85
C VAL A 146 -28.03 20.02 -11.96
N GLU A 147 -28.37 21.31 -11.88
CA GLU A 147 -29.74 21.82 -12.04
C GLU A 147 -30.27 21.45 -13.43
N ASP A 148 -31.44 20.81 -13.45
CA ASP A 148 -32.21 20.51 -14.64
C ASP A 148 -32.46 21.79 -15.44
N GLN A 149 -32.04 21.77 -16.70
CA GLN A 149 -32.33 22.82 -17.68
C GLN A 149 -33.85 22.95 -17.87
N GLU A 150 -34.42 24.07 -17.42
CA GLU A 150 -35.78 24.47 -17.74
C GLU A 150 -35.97 24.55 -19.27
N LEU A 151 -36.72 23.59 -19.82
CA LEU A 151 -37.36 23.73 -21.12
C LEU A 151 -38.52 24.71 -20.98
N SER A 152 -38.30 25.93 -21.47
CA SER A 152 -39.33 26.95 -21.63
C SER A 152 -40.19 26.61 -22.86
N ILE A 153 -41.50 26.47 -22.61
CA ILE A 153 -42.58 26.57 -23.62
C ILE A 153 -42.85 28.06 -23.89
#